data_AF-A0A087E5C5-F1
#
_entry.id   AF-A0A087E5C5-F1
#
_cell.length_a   1.000
_cell.length_b   1.000
_cell.length_c   1.000
_cell.angle_alpha   90.00
_cell.angle_beta   90.00
_cell.angle_gamma   90.00
#
_symmetry.space_group_name_H-M   'P 1'
#
loop_
_entity.id
_entity.type
_entity.pdbx_description
1 polymer ?
#
loop_
_entity_poly.entity_id
_entity_poly.type
_entity_poly.pdbx_seq_one_letter_code
_entity_poly.pdbx_strand_id
1 'polypeptide(L)' 'MKTNTLHYLLIVPVAALILAPLLPFVNGPGSLFGVPVILFWVGGWAVATAAFLYVLYSKEIELDDEDSPIVESQTEGRNS' A
#
# COMPACT_ATOMS: atom_id res chain seq x y z
N MET A 1 17.16 0.60 11.88
CA MET A 1 15.74 0.91 12.14
C MET A 1 15.14 1.58 10.91
N LYS A 2 14.59 0.80 9.96
CA LYS A 2 14.13 1.32 8.67
C LYS A 2 12.84 0.59 8.24
N THR A 3 11.84 0.57 9.13
CA THR A 3 10.57 -0.15 8.92
C THR A 3 9.33 0.66 9.29
N ASN A 4 9.49 1.86 9.87
CA ASN A 4 8.34 2.64 10.35
C ASN A 4 7.65 3.44 9.24
N THR A 5 8.38 3.90 8.21
CA THR A 5 7.84 4.83 7.19
C THR A 5 6.76 4.21 6.30
N LEU A 6 6.86 2.91 5.98
CA LEU A 6 5.87 2.20 5.16
C LEU A 6 4.53 2.03 5.88
N HIS A 7 4.53 1.85 7.19
CA HIS A 7 3.31 1.76 7.99
C HIS A 7 2.55 3.08 8.03
N TYR A 8 3.26 4.23 8.05
CA TYR A 8 2.62 5.55 7.94
C TYR A 8 1.94 5.78 6.58
N LEU A 9 2.38 5.09 5.53
CA LEU A 9 1.78 5.19 4.20
C LEU A 9 0.33 4.67 4.19
N LEU A 10 0.02 3.66 5.01
CA LEU A 10 -1.32 3.08 5.16
C LEU A 10 -2.27 3.97 5.98
N ILE A 11 -1.74 4.92 6.76
CA ILE A 11 -2.58 5.88 7.50
C ILE A 11 -3.27 6.86 6.55
N VAL A 12 -2.68 7.15 5.39
CA VAL A 12 -3.21 8.12 4.42
C VAL A 12 -4.64 7.77 3.95
N PRO A 13 -4.92 6.57 3.41
CA PRO A 13 -6.28 6.21 3.00
C PRO A 13 -7.27 6.15 4.17
N VAL A 14 -6.83 5.67 5.34
CA VAL A 14 -7.68 5.59 6.53
C VAL A 14 -8.07 6.98 7.02
N ALA A 15 -7.10 7.90 7.11
CA ALA A 15 -7.34 9.28 7.51
C ALA A 15 -8.28 9.98 6.53
N ALA A 16 -8.14 9.76 5.23
CA ALA A 16 -9.00 10.35 4.22
C ALA A 16 -10.46 9.85 4.27
N LEU A 17 -10.67 8.59 4.65
CA LEU A 17 -12.02 8.05 4.89
C LEU A 17 -12.64 8.60 6.18
N ILE A 18 -11.85 8.77 7.24
CA ILE A 18 -12.31 9.39 8.49
C ILE A 18 -12.65 10.88 8.28
N LEU A 19 -11.88 11.57 7.43
CA LEU A 19 -12.13 12.98 7.12
C LEU A 19 -13.28 13.19 6.13
N ALA A 20 -13.77 12.13 5.47
CA ALA A 20 -14.83 12.20 4.47
C ALA A 20 -16.09 12.96 4.94
N PRO A 21 -16.61 12.81 6.18
CA PRO A 21 -17.78 13.55 6.67
C PRO A 21 -17.53 15.06 6.85
N LEU A 22 -16.26 15.47 7.01
CA LEU A 22 -15.87 16.87 7.17
C LEU A 22 -15.83 17.62 5.84
N LEU A 23 -15.88 16.91 4.72
CA LEU A 23 -15.71 17.47 3.39
C LEU A 23 -17.07 17.88 2.80
N PRO A 24 -17.30 19.17 2.51
CA PRO A 24 -18.61 19.67 2.08
C PRO A 24 -19.07 19.12 0.71
N PHE A 25 -18.15 18.65 -0.12
CA PHE A 25 -18.44 18.02 -1.41
C PHE A 25 -18.90 16.56 -1.29
N VAL A 26 -18.64 15.92 -0.13
CA VAL A 26 -19.14 14.58 0.18
C VAL A 26 -20.56 14.65 0.77
N ASN A 27 -20.82 15.69 1.56
CA ASN A 27 -22.08 15.86 2.28
C ASN A 27 -23.11 16.76 1.55
N GLY A 28 -22.73 17.34 0.42
CA GLY A 28 -23.61 18.14 -0.43
C GLY A 28 -24.43 17.28 -1.40
N PRO A 29 -25.52 17.80 -1.99
CA PRO A 29 -26.30 17.11 -3.03
C PRO A 29 -25.56 17.00 -4.38
N GLY A 30 -24.22 17.08 -4.37
CA GLY A 30 -23.38 16.99 -5.54
C GLY A 30 -23.56 15.64 -6.23
N SER A 31 -23.97 15.69 -7.49
CA SER A 31 -24.08 14.54 -8.37
C SER A 31 -23.16 14.74 -9.56
N LEU A 32 -22.32 13.74 -9.82
CA LEU A 32 -21.48 13.67 -11.00
C LEU A 32 -22.06 12.57 -11.91
N PHE A 33 -22.43 12.90 -13.15
CA PHE A 33 -23.06 11.94 -14.08
C PHE A 33 -24.32 11.23 -13.54
N GLY A 34 -25.08 11.87 -12.64
CA GLY A 34 -26.27 11.25 -12.01
C GLY A 34 -25.95 10.37 -10.80
N VAL A 35 -24.66 10.24 -10.44
CA VAL A 35 -24.20 9.43 -9.31
C VAL A 35 -23.72 10.33 -8.18
N PRO A 36 -24.05 10.04 -6.91
CA PRO A 36 -23.57 10.80 -5.76
C PRO A 36 -22.03 10.87 -5.70
N VAL A 37 -21.49 12.06 -5.46
CA VAL A 37 -20.03 12.31 -5.39
C VAL A 37 -19.34 11.45 -4.30
N ILE A 38 -20.06 11.11 -3.22
CA ILE A 38 -19.59 10.18 -2.18
C ILE A 38 -19.16 8.81 -2.75
N LEU A 39 -19.83 8.30 -3.79
CA LEU A 39 -19.47 7.00 -4.37
C LEU A 39 -18.14 7.04 -5.12
N PHE A 40 -17.86 8.15 -5.81
CA PHE A 40 -16.55 8.37 -6.43
C PHE A 40 -15.45 8.58 -5.38
N TRP A 41 -15.78 9.26 -4.28
CA TRP A 41 -14.85 9.45 -3.16
C TRP A 41 -14.48 8.11 -2.53
N VAL A 42 -15.48 7.32 -2.09
CA VAL A 42 -15.26 6.00 -1.48
C VAL A 42 -14.61 5.03 -2.47
N GLY A 43 -15.09 4.99 -3.71
CA GLY A 43 -14.53 4.15 -4.76
C GLY A 43 -13.07 4.50 -5.09
N GLY A 44 -12.75 5.79 -5.20
CA GLY A 44 -11.39 6.27 -5.40
C GLY A 44 -10.46 5.87 -4.26
N TRP A 45 -10.90 6.02 -3.02
CA TRP A 45 -10.13 5.59 -1.85
C TRP A 45 -10.01 4.07 -1.73
N ALA A 46 -11.02 3.29 -2.13
CA ALA A 46 -10.93 1.83 -2.16
C ALA A 46 -9.84 1.35 -3.14
N VAL A 47 -9.81 1.92 -4.36
CA VAL A 47 -8.78 1.62 -5.36
C VAL A 47 -7.40 2.07 -4.88
N ALA A 48 -7.29 3.28 -4.30
CA ALA A 48 -6.04 3.77 -3.76
C ALA A 48 -5.49 2.85 -2.66
N THR A 49 -6.35 2.36 -1.76
CA THR A 49 -5.95 1.43 -0.69
C THR A 49 -5.41 0.13 -1.26
N ALA A 50 -6.08 -0.44 -2.26
CA ALA A 50 -5.60 -1.64 -2.95
C ALA A 50 -4.24 -1.41 -3.65
N ALA A 51 -4.05 -0.25 -4.27
CA ALA A 51 -2.77 0.11 -4.88
C ALA A 51 -1.65 0.26 -3.83
N PHE A 52 -1.93 0.86 -2.67
CA PHE A 52 -0.96 0.96 -1.57
C PHE A 52 -0.55 -0.42 -1.05
N LEU A 53 -1.51 -1.33 -0.88
CA LEU A 53 -1.26 -2.71 -0.47
C LEU A 53 -0.40 -3.46 -1.51
N TYR A 54 -0.71 -3.29 -2.79
CA TYR A 54 0.07 -3.88 -3.88
C TYR A 54 1.53 -3.40 -3.88
N VAL A 55 1.74 -2.10 -3.70
CA VAL A 55 3.10 -1.52 -3.62
C VAL A 55 3.85 -2.04 -2.39
N LEU A 56 3.18 -2.10 -1.23
CA LEU A 56 3.77 -2.64 -0.01
C LEU A 56 4.19 -4.11 -0.20
N TYR A 57 3.30 -4.93 -0.73
CA TYR A 57 3.57 -6.35 -1.00
C TYR A 57 4.73 -6.54 -1.98
N SER A 58 4.78 -5.76 -3.06
CA SER A 58 5.87 -5.83 -4.04
C SER A 58 7.23 -5.50 -3.42
N LYS A 59 7.27 -4.60 -2.44
CA LYS A 59 8.48 -4.19 -1.73
C LYS A 59 8.94 -5.21 -0.70
N GLU A 60 8.03 -5.96 -0.09
CA GLU A 60 8.38 -7.06 0.81
C GLU A 60 8.94 -8.26 0.05
N ILE A 61 8.44 -8.55 -1.16
CA ILE A 61 9.00 -9.61 -2.01
C ILE A 61 10.47 -9.33 -2.37
N GLU A 62 10.82 -8.08 -2.73
CA GLU A 62 12.22 -7.73 -3.06
C GLU A 62 13.18 -7.85 -1.87
N LEU A 63 12.70 -7.80 -0.62
CA LEU A 63 13.54 -7.91 0.58
C LEU A 63 13.89 -9.36 0.96
N ASP A 64 13.06 -10.34 0.57
CA ASP A 64 13.33 -11.77 0.83
C ASP A 64 14.45 -12.31 -0.08
N ASP A 65 14.63 -11.74 -1.27
CA ASP A 65 15.65 -12.20 -2.23
C ASP A 65 17.08 -11.75 -1.85
N GLU A 66 17.25 -10.62 -1.15
CA GLU A 66 18.56 -10.08 -0.73
C GLU A 66 19.16 -10.76 0.51
N ASP A 67 18.37 -11.47 1.33
CA ASP A 67 18.84 -12.10 2.59
C ASP A 67 19.05 -13.63 2.46
N SER A 68 19.17 -14.13 1.23
CA SER A 68 19.63 -15.50 1.02
C SER A 68 21.15 -15.55 1.26
N PRO A 69 21.65 -16.17 2.34
CA PRO A 69 23.08 -16.43 2.44
C PRO A 69 23.44 -17.26 1.22
N ILE A 70 24.43 -16.80 0.47
CA ILE A 70 25.05 -17.58 -0.60
C ILE A 70 25.50 -18.87 0.08
N VAL A 71 24.71 -19.93 -0.04
CA VAL A 71 25.12 -21.27 0.32
C VAL A 71 26.13 -21.63 -0.77
N GLU A 72 27.36 -21.17 -0.56
CA GLU A 72 28.55 -21.69 -1.19
C GLU A 72 28.74 -23.12 -0.66
N SER A 73 27.83 -23.99 -1.08
CA SER A 73 28.04 -25.41 -1.00
C SER A 73 29.15 -25.75 -1.99
N GLN A 74 30.20 -26.37 -1.46
CA GLN A 74 30.98 -27.39 -2.17
C GLN A 74 32.08 -26.89 -3.11
N THR A 75 33.23 -26.48 -2.56
CA THR A 75 34.52 -26.68 -3.27
C THR A 75 35.76 -26.94 -2.42
N GLU A 76 35.67 -27.10 -1.09
CA GLU A 76 36.86 -27.32 -0.24
C GLU A 76 36.83 -28.67 0.51
N GLY A 77 36.45 -29.73 -0.21
CA GLY A 77 36.44 -31.10 0.33
C GLY A 77 36.78 -32.17 -0.69
N ARG A 78 37.36 -31.78 -1.83
CA ARG A 78 37.74 -32.71 -2.90
C ARG A 78 38.89 -32.11 -3.72
N ASN A 79 40.04 -31.85 -3.09
CA ASN A 79 41.39 -31.81 -3.69
C ASN A 79 42.41 -31.25 -2.67
N SER A 80 42.94 -32.09 -1.78
CA SER A 80 44.36 -32.19 -1.36
C SER A 80 44.49 -33.01 -0.09
#